data_AF-A0A1J3ISH1-F1
#
_entry.id   AF-A0A1J3ISH1-F1
#
_cell.length_a   1.000
_cell.length_b   1.000
_cell.length_c   1.000
_cell.angle_alpha   90.00
_cell.angle_beta   90.00
_cell.angle_gamma   90.00
#
_symmetry.space_group_name_H-M   'P 1'
#
loop_
_entity.id
_entity.type
_entity.pdbx_description
1 polymer ?
#
loop_
_entity_poly.entity_id
_entity_poly.type
_entity_poly.pdbx_seq_one_letter_code
_entity_poly.pdbx_strand_id
1 'polypeptide(L)'
;VLEHAKGTRVVSGISFDISAIHELSISQKAFKRMPNLRFLKFYKSKEDGNDSMNIPEEMEFPRRLRLLHWEAYPNKCLPPTLHLEHLVEFDMRGSKLEYLWEGTQPLRSLKKMDLSGSFHLKELPDLS
;
A
#
# COMPACT_ATOMS: atom_id res chain seq x y z
N VAL A 1 13.41 8.99 -4.00
CA VAL A 1 12.13 9.42 -4.64
C VAL A 1 11.02 9.56 -3.59
N LEU A 2 10.74 8.49 -2.82
CA LEU A 2 9.64 8.41 -1.85
C LEU A 2 9.85 9.31 -0.62
N GLU A 3 11.04 9.27 -0.01
CA GLU A 3 11.38 10.03 1.21
C GLU A 3 11.29 11.56 1.04
N HIS A 4 11.66 12.09 -0.13
CA HIS A 4 11.70 13.53 -0.38
C HIS A 4 10.64 14.00 -1.40
N ALA A 5 9.64 13.17 -1.71
CA ALA A 5 8.59 13.49 -2.69
C ALA A 5 9.12 14.01 -4.05
N LYS A 6 10.23 13.42 -4.53
CA LYS A 6 10.90 13.80 -5.80
C LYS A 6 10.39 13.02 -7.02
N GLY A 7 9.23 12.38 -6.91
CA GLY A 7 8.57 11.69 -8.02
C GLY A 7 8.19 12.65 -9.16
N THR A 8 7.96 12.09 -10.34
CA THR A 8 7.62 12.88 -11.54
C THR A 8 6.40 12.30 -12.26
N ARG A 9 5.79 13.13 -13.12
CA ARG A 9 4.57 12.79 -13.86
C ARG A 9 4.73 11.61 -14.82
N VAL A 10 5.96 11.25 -15.19
CA VAL A 10 6.23 10.12 -16.10
C VAL A 10 6.22 8.76 -15.38
N VAL A 11 6.30 8.75 -14.05
CA VAL A 11 6.30 7.50 -13.28
C VAL A 11 4.90 6.89 -13.29
N SER A 12 4.79 5.66 -13.81
CA SER A 12 3.56 4.87 -13.81
C SER A 12 3.59 3.68 -12.86
N GLY A 13 4.78 3.26 -12.42
CA GLY A 13 4.96 2.10 -11.57
C GLY A 13 6.18 2.24 -10.66
N ILE A 14 6.07 1.70 -9.45
CA ILE A 14 7.16 1.56 -8.50
C ILE A 14 7.15 0.11 -8.02
N SER A 15 8.30 -0.55 -8.11
CA SER A 15 8.55 -1.86 -7.52
C SER A 15 9.84 -1.76 -6.71
N PHE A 16 9.75 -2.05 -5.42
CA PHE A 16 10.80 -1.78 -4.47
C PHE A 16 10.94 -2.95 -3.50
N ASP A 17 12.13 -3.53 -3.47
CA ASP A 17 12.50 -4.57 -2.51
C ASP A 17 12.89 -3.92 -1.19
N ILE A 18 12.21 -4.33 -0.11
CA ILE A 18 12.35 -3.74 1.22
C ILE A 18 13.18 -4.60 2.18
N SER A 19 13.59 -5.81 1.78
CA SER A 19 14.29 -6.78 2.63
C SER A 19 15.77 -6.46 2.94
N ALA A 20 16.24 -5.27 2.60
CA ALA A 20 17.61 -4.82 2.91
C ALA A 20 17.62 -3.42 3.54
N ILE A 21 16.43 -2.89 3.84
CA ILE A 21 16.27 -1.52 4.30
C ILE A 21 16.00 -1.55 5.79
N HIS A 22 16.98 -1.11 6.57
CA HIS A 22 16.88 -1.04 8.02
C HIS A 22 15.80 -0.05 8.49
N GLU A 23 15.61 1.05 7.78
CA GLU A 23 14.55 2.02 8.05
C GLU A 23 14.08 2.64 6.74
N LEU A 24 12.78 2.52 6.44
CA LEU A 24 12.16 3.18 5.30
C LEU A 24 11.25 4.31 5.80
N SER A 25 11.60 5.54 5.44
CA SER A 25 10.75 6.72 5.63
C SER A 25 10.11 7.12 4.30
N ILE A 26 8.78 7.17 4.27
CA ILE A 26 8.01 7.64 3.12
C ILE A 26 7.40 8.99 3.46
N SER A 27 7.62 10.00 2.60
CA SER A 27 6.98 11.29 2.79
C SER A 27 5.46 11.17 2.66
N GLN A 28 4.71 11.91 3.48
CA GLN A 28 3.26 12.04 3.32
C GLN A 28 2.85 12.45 1.89
N LYS A 29 3.71 13.22 1.19
CA LYS A 29 3.51 13.71 -0.17
C LYS A 29 4.26 12.90 -1.22
N ALA A 30 4.76 11.70 -0.88
CA ALA A 30 5.61 10.89 -1.75
C ALA A 30 5.03 10.74 -3.16
N PHE A 31 3.72 10.48 -3.26
CA PHE A 31 3.05 10.22 -4.54
C PHE A 31 2.40 11.45 -5.19
N LYS A 32 2.40 12.60 -4.53
CA LYS A 32 1.70 13.83 -4.98
C LYS A 32 2.13 14.30 -6.37
N ARG A 33 3.41 14.13 -6.71
CA ARG A 33 3.97 14.51 -8.03
C ARG A 33 3.92 13.39 -9.07
N MET A 34 3.29 12.27 -8.77
CA MET A 34 3.18 11.09 -9.63
C MET A 34 1.70 10.76 -9.92
N PRO A 35 0.93 11.66 -10.55
CA PRO A 35 -0.50 11.46 -10.80
C PRO A 35 -0.80 10.31 -11.77
N ASN A 36 0.21 9.83 -12.52
CA ASN A 36 0.09 8.70 -13.45
C ASN A 36 0.51 7.37 -12.82
N LEU A 37 0.88 7.36 -11.53
CA LEU A 37 1.25 6.14 -10.81
C LEU A 37 0.04 5.20 -10.71
N ARG A 38 0.20 4.00 -11.24
CA ARG A 38 -0.82 2.95 -11.31
C ARG A 38 -0.41 1.65 -10.63
N PHE A 39 0.89 1.41 -10.46
CA PHE A 39 1.42 0.18 -9.89
C PHE A 39 2.35 0.51 -8.73
N LEU A 40 2.06 0.00 -7.54
CA LEU A 40 2.87 0.21 -6.35
C LEU A 40 3.13 -1.14 -5.70
N LYS A 41 4.39 -1.56 -5.67
CA LYS A 41 4.83 -2.83 -5.12
C LYS A 41 5.98 -2.65 -4.16
N PHE A 42 5.74 -2.93 -2.89
CA PHE A 42 6.73 -3.09 -1.84
C PHE A 42 6.74 -4.56 -1.43
N TYR A 43 7.86 -5.24 -1.65
CA TYR A 43 7.99 -6.68 -1.45
C TYR A 43 9.29 -7.00 -0.75
N LYS A 44 9.38 -8.15 -0.10
CA LYS A 44 10.58 -8.65 0.56
C LYS A 44 11.14 -9.81 -0.27
N SER A 45 12.34 -9.65 -0.83
CA SER A 45 13.02 -10.79 -1.48
C SER A 45 13.59 -11.80 -0.48
N LYS A 46 13.71 -11.40 0.80
CA LYS A 46 14.20 -12.21 1.91
C LYS A 46 13.38 -11.97 3.17
N GLU A 47 13.18 -13.01 3.96
CA GLU A 47 12.67 -12.88 5.33
C GLU A 47 13.83 -12.49 6.25
N ASP A 48 13.93 -11.20 6.55
CA ASP A 48 14.96 -10.62 7.43
C ASP A 48 14.40 -10.21 8.81
N GLY A 49 13.11 -10.46 9.06
CA GLY A 49 12.39 -10.03 10.26
C GLY A 49 12.28 -8.51 10.41
N ASN A 50 12.73 -7.74 9.42
CA ASN A 50 12.77 -6.29 9.51
C ASN A 50 11.52 -5.66 8.89
N ASP A 51 10.60 -5.24 9.76
CA ASP A 51 9.35 -4.58 9.36
C ASP A 51 9.32 -3.11 9.84
N SER A 52 10.47 -2.53 10.14
CA SER A 52 10.61 -1.14 10.59
C SER A 52 10.40 -0.16 9.42
N MET A 53 9.13 0.15 9.17
CA MET A 53 8.73 1.17 8.22
C MET A 53 7.93 2.26 8.92
N ASN A 54 8.32 3.51 8.67
CA ASN A 54 7.59 4.68 9.12
C ASN A 54 6.71 5.18 7.97
N ILE A 55 5.44 4.75 7.97
CA ILE A 55 4.44 5.14 6.97
C ILE A 55 3.50 6.18 7.60
N PRO A 56 3.45 7.42 7.07
CA PRO A 56 2.54 8.44 7.57
C PRO A 56 1.08 8.00 7.46
N GLU A 57 0.31 8.16 8.53
CA GLU A 57 -1.13 7.84 8.55
C GLU A 57 -1.92 8.64 7.49
N GLU A 58 -1.51 9.88 7.23
CA GLU A 58 -2.16 10.78 6.28
C GLU A 58 -1.49 10.80 4.89
N MET A 59 -0.79 9.73 4.52
CA MET A 59 -0.10 9.66 3.21
C MET A 59 -1.08 9.82 2.05
N GLU A 60 -0.79 10.68 1.06
CA GLU A 60 -1.65 10.90 -0.10
C GLU A 60 -1.41 9.83 -1.18
N PHE A 61 -2.37 8.94 -1.44
CA PHE A 61 -2.29 7.96 -2.54
C PHE A 61 -2.78 8.50 -3.90
N PRO A 62 -2.23 8.01 -5.03
CA PRO A 62 -2.72 8.37 -6.35
C PRO A 62 -4.14 7.81 -6.62
N ARG A 63 -5.01 8.63 -7.19
CA ARG A 63 -6.45 8.30 -7.41
C ARG A 63 -6.73 7.13 -8.36
N ARG A 64 -5.78 6.77 -9.22
CA ARG A 64 -5.95 5.77 -10.28
C ARG A 64 -5.05 4.56 -10.07
N LEU A 65 -4.72 4.26 -8.81
CA LEU A 65 -3.93 3.07 -8.48
C LEU A 65 -4.70 1.82 -8.92
N ARG A 66 -4.00 0.92 -9.62
CA ARG A 66 -4.55 -0.34 -10.15
C ARG A 66 -3.99 -1.55 -9.45
N LEU A 67 -2.76 -1.45 -8.93
CA LEU A 67 -2.13 -2.51 -8.16
C LEU A 67 -1.48 -1.90 -6.93
N LEU A 68 -1.84 -2.45 -5.78
CA LEU A 68 -1.19 -2.20 -4.50
C LEU A 68 -0.73 -3.54 -3.94
N HIS A 69 0.58 -3.76 -3.96
CA HIS A 69 1.26 -4.86 -3.30
C HIS A 69 2.11 -4.27 -2.19
N TRP A 70 1.83 -4.61 -0.95
CA TRP A 70 2.61 -4.17 0.20
C TRP A 70 2.76 -5.30 1.22
N GLU A 71 3.87 -6.02 1.11
CA GLU A 71 4.24 -7.05 2.08
C GLU A 71 4.62 -6.43 3.42
N ALA A 72 4.19 -7.08 4.50
CA ALA A 72 4.50 -6.67 5.88
C ALA A 72 4.14 -5.21 6.18
N TYR A 73 3.01 -4.73 5.64
CA TYR A 73 2.56 -3.36 5.87
C TYR A 73 2.45 -3.06 7.38
N PRO A 74 3.09 -1.98 7.87
CA PRO A 74 3.37 -1.81 9.30
C PRO A 74 2.20 -1.26 10.11
N ASN A 75 1.30 -0.50 9.47
CA ASN A 75 0.25 0.21 10.18
C ASN A 75 -0.98 -0.69 10.37
N LYS A 76 -1.75 -0.37 11.41
CA LYS A 76 -2.98 -1.09 11.78
C LYS A 76 -4.16 -0.83 10.85
N CYS A 77 -4.13 0.27 10.10
CA CYS A 77 -5.15 0.66 9.15
C CYS A 77 -4.51 1.27 7.89
N LEU A 78 -5.26 1.25 6.79
CA LEU A 78 -4.88 1.95 5.57
C LEU A 78 -5.19 3.45 5.68
N PRO A 79 -4.42 4.32 5.02
CA PRO A 79 -4.73 5.74 4.95
C PRO A 79 -6.10 5.97 4.28
N PRO A 80 -6.95 6.86 4.83
CA PRO A 80 -8.30 7.11 4.30
C PRO A 80 -8.29 7.74 2.90
N THR A 81 -7.13 8.21 2.45
CA THR A 81 -6.88 8.77 1.11
C THR A 81 -6.71 7.69 0.05
N LEU A 82 -6.65 6.41 0.41
CA LEU A 82 -6.53 5.30 -0.52
C LEU A 82 -7.85 5.11 -1.28
N HIS A 83 -7.83 5.39 -2.59
CA HIS A 83 -8.98 5.22 -3.45
C HIS A 83 -8.99 3.82 -4.10
N LEU A 84 -10.02 3.03 -3.80
CA LEU A 84 -10.13 1.63 -4.25
C LEU A 84 -10.90 1.44 -5.57
N GLU A 85 -11.55 2.49 -6.08
CA GLU A 85 -12.43 2.43 -7.28
C GLU A 85 -11.77 1.79 -8.52
N HIS A 86 -10.49 2.08 -8.72
CA HIS A 86 -9.71 1.63 -9.88
C HIS A 86 -8.78 0.45 -9.56
N LEU A 87 -8.77 -0.01 -8.30
CA LEU A 87 -7.86 -1.04 -7.84
C LEU A 87 -8.29 -2.39 -8.41
N VAL A 88 -7.35 -3.09 -9.05
CA VAL A 88 -7.55 -4.39 -9.69
C VAL A 88 -6.95 -5.51 -8.85
N GLU A 89 -5.78 -5.25 -8.27
CA GLU A 89 -5.07 -6.19 -7.39
C GLU A 89 -4.69 -5.49 -6.09
N PHE A 90 -5.08 -6.13 -4.98
CA PHE A 90 -4.80 -5.71 -3.62
C PHE A 90 -4.10 -6.85 -2.89
N ASP A 91 -2.82 -6.69 -2.58
CA ASP A 91 -1.99 -7.69 -1.91
C ASP A 91 -1.33 -7.06 -0.70
N MET A 92 -1.79 -7.43 0.49
CA MET A 92 -1.30 -6.93 1.77
C MET A 92 -0.87 -8.10 2.66
N ARG A 93 -0.29 -9.14 2.06
CA ARG A 93 0.15 -10.33 2.80
C ARG A 93 1.12 -9.99 3.94
N GLY A 94 1.01 -10.71 5.04
CA GLY A 94 1.84 -10.53 6.23
C GLY A 94 1.65 -9.17 6.93
N SER A 95 0.61 -8.42 6.60
CA SER A 95 0.41 -7.08 7.17
C SER A 95 0.01 -7.11 8.64
N LYS A 96 0.29 -5.98 9.32
CA LYS A 96 -0.19 -5.70 10.69
C LYS A 96 -1.55 -5.01 10.70
N LEU A 97 -2.28 -5.03 9.58
CA LEU A 97 -3.61 -4.47 9.48
C LEU A 97 -4.54 -5.18 10.46
N GLU A 98 -5.25 -4.40 11.26
CA GLU A 98 -6.35 -4.89 12.09
C GLU A 98 -7.69 -4.76 11.34
N TYR A 99 -7.79 -3.74 10.48
CA TYR A 99 -8.95 -3.42 9.64
C TYR A 99 -8.48 -2.89 8.29
N LEU A 100 -9.24 -3.16 7.21
CA LEU A 100 -8.89 -2.65 5.89
C LEU A 100 -9.40 -1.23 5.65
N TRP A 101 -10.69 -0.99 5.89
CA TRP A 101 -11.37 0.30 5.73
C TRP A 101 -12.72 0.28 6.46
N GLU A 102 -13.26 1.47 6.76
CA GLU A 102 -14.61 1.62 7.31
C GLU A 102 -15.65 1.79 6.20
N GLY A 103 -16.84 1.24 6.44
CA GLY A 103 -17.99 1.31 5.54
C GLY A 103 -17.80 0.54 4.23
N THR A 104 -18.73 0.76 3.30
CA THR A 104 -18.70 0.14 1.96
C THR A 104 -17.78 0.93 1.05
N GLN A 105 -16.87 0.24 0.37
CA GLN A 105 -15.96 0.83 -0.61
C GLN A 105 -16.35 0.43 -2.04
N PRO A 106 -16.16 1.30 -3.04
CA PRO A 106 -16.46 0.97 -4.42
C PRO A 106 -15.38 0.04 -4.99
N LEU A 107 -15.50 -1.28 -4.82
CA LEU A 107 -14.52 -2.28 -5.30
C LEU A 107 -14.75 -2.71 -6.76
N ARG A 108 -15.29 -1.81 -7.61
CA ARG A 108 -15.80 -2.12 -8.96
C ARG A 108 -14.80 -2.80 -9.89
N SER A 109 -13.51 -2.50 -9.72
CA SER A 109 -12.44 -3.00 -10.58
C SER A 109 -11.68 -4.18 -9.97
N LEU A 110 -11.95 -4.52 -8.71
CA LEU A 110 -11.14 -5.46 -7.94
C LEU A 110 -11.33 -6.88 -8.46
N LYS A 111 -10.22 -7.55 -8.78
CA LYS A 111 -10.21 -8.93 -9.29
C LYS A 111 -9.45 -9.90 -8.40
N LYS A 112 -8.50 -9.39 -7.61
CA LYS A 112 -7.66 -10.19 -6.74
C LYS A 112 -7.41 -9.47 -5.43
N MET A 113 -7.63 -10.20 -4.34
CA MET A 113 -7.32 -9.79 -2.99
C MET A 113 -6.47 -10.89 -2.33
N ASP A 114 -5.32 -10.53 -1.77
CA ASP A 114 -4.46 -11.42 -0.99
C ASP A 114 -4.12 -10.75 0.35
N LEU A 115 -4.55 -11.41 1.43
CA LEU A 115 -4.32 -11.00 2.82
C LEU A 115 -3.63 -12.11 3.61
N SER A 116 -3.05 -13.10 2.92
CA SER A 116 -2.42 -14.27 3.53
C SER A 116 -1.38 -13.85 4.59
N GLY A 117 -1.34 -14.56 5.72
CA GLY A 117 -0.41 -14.26 6.80
C GLY A 117 -0.67 -12.95 7.58
N SER A 118 -1.77 -12.23 7.31
CA SER A 118 -2.15 -11.04 8.10
C SER A 118 -2.85 -11.44 9.40
N PHE A 119 -2.10 -11.97 10.36
CA PHE A 119 -2.65 -12.57 11.59
C PHE A 119 -3.33 -11.57 12.54
N HIS A 120 -3.12 -10.27 12.34
CA HIS A 120 -3.73 -9.22 13.16
C HIS A 120 -5.11 -8.78 12.66
N LEU A 121 -5.53 -9.23 11.47
CA LEU A 121 -6.78 -8.82 10.85
C LEU A 121 -7.97 -9.35 11.65
N LYS A 122 -8.78 -8.44 12.19
CA LYS A 122 -9.88 -8.77 13.11
C LYS A 122 -11.18 -9.07 12.37
N GLU A 123 -11.42 -8.34 11.29
CA GLU A 123 -12.61 -8.47 10.47
C GLU A 123 -12.29 -8.18 9.02
N LEU A 124 -13.08 -8.79 8.13
CA LEU A 124 -13.10 -8.43 6.73
C LEU A 124 -14.23 -7.43 6.50
N PRO A 125 -14.00 -6.36 5.71
CA PRO A 125 -15.06 -5.45 5.32
C PRO A 125 -16.03 -6.13 4.36
N ASP A 126 -17.13 -5.46 4.08
CA ASP A 126 -18.04 -5.87 3.01
C ASP A 126 -17.33 -5.80 1.65
N LEU A 127 -17.31 -6.94 0.95
CA LEU A 127 -16.72 -7.11 -0.38
C LEU A 127 -17.77 -7.31 -1.47
N SER A 128 -19.07 -7.20 -1.13
CA SER A 128 -20.18 -7.47 -2.04
C SER A 128 -20.50 -6.34 -3.02
#